data_AF-A0A7C8EEL4-F1
#
_entry.id   AF-A0A7C8EEL4-F1
#
_cell.length_a   1.000
_cell.length_b   1.000
_cell.length_c   1.000
_cell.angle_alpha   90.00
_cell.angle_beta   90.00
_cell.angle_gamma   90.00
#
_symmetry.space_group_name_H-M   'P 1'
#
loop_
_entity.id
_entity.type
_entity.pdbx_description
1 polymer ?
#
loop_
_entity_poly.entity_id
_entity_poly.type
_entity_poly.pdbx_seq_one_letter_code
_entity_poly.pdbx_strand_id
1 'polypeptide(L)'
;MSALNDNNREITIHRLSKHNITYITADEPQYNDESTVRFCPDVTTDIAYYRLHGRNKENWHKKGIETSLRYAYEYSNEELKGFIPSIQKSNKVSKVVFIMFNNCHKGFAVRNAMTLQGLVKYFV
;
A
#
# COMPACT_ATOMS: atom_id res chain seq x y z
N MET A 1 -18.74 0.29 9.39
CA MET A 1 -18.54 1.40 8.44
C MET A 1 -17.04 1.60 8.28
N SER A 2 -16.50 1.26 7.12
CA SER A 2 -15.09 1.50 6.79
C SER A 2 -14.77 3.00 6.79
N ALA A 3 -13.60 3.37 7.33
CA ALA A 3 -13.11 4.75 7.34
C ALA A 3 -12.76 5.27 5.93
N LEU A 4 -12.62 4.37 4.95
CA LEU A 4 -12.19 4.68 3.58
C LEU A 4 -13.22 4.29 2.51
N ASN A 5 -14.49 4.07 2.88
CA ASN A 5 -15.55 3.98 1.89
C ASN A 5 -15.82 5.35 1.24
N ASP A 6 -16.55 5.37 0.12
CA ASP A 6 -16.73 6.56 -0.71
C ASP A 6 -17.34 7.74 0.08
N ASN A 7 -18.15 7.48 1.10
CA ASN A 7 -18.78 8.50 1.94
C ASN A 7 -17.86 9.06 3.04
N ASN A 8 -16.90 8.27 3.53
CA ASN A 8 -16.07 8.63 4.68
C ASN A 8 -14.65 9.06 4.30
N ARG A 9 -14.18 8.73 3.10
CA ARG A 9 -12.79 8.97 2.68
C ARG A 9 -12.36 10.42 2.85
N GLU A 10 -13.12 11.36 2.30
CA GLU A 10 -12.76 12.78 2.33
C GLU A 10 -12.70 13.31 3.78
N ILE A 11 -13.67 12.94 4.60
CA ILE A 11 -13.72 13.32 6.03
C ILE A 11 -12.52 12.73 6.78
N THR A 12 -12.17 11.47 6.52
CA THR A 12 -11.02 10.80 7.14
C THR A 12 -9.71 11.49 6.76
N ILE A 13 -9.46 11.70 5.46
CA ILE A 13 -8.26 12.37 4.97
C ILE A 13 -8.16 13.79 5.53
N HIS A 14 -9.25 14.55 5.53
CA HIS A 14 -9.30 15.89 6.10
C HIS A 14 -8.95 15.90 7.60
N ARG A 15 -9.51 14.97 8.39
CA ARG A 15 -9.20 14.87 9.82
C ARG A 15 -7.74 14.51 10.08
N LEU A 16 -7.19 13.55 9.33
CA LEU A 16 -5.79 13.17 9.45
C LEU A 16 -4.86 14.35 9.14
N SER A 17 -5.16 15.10 8.06
CA SER A 17 -4.40 16.31 7.71
C SER A 17 -4.51 17.39 8.77
N LYS A 18 -5.72 17.67 9.27
CA LYS A 18 -5.97 18.65 10.35
C LYS A 18 -5.18 18.35 11.62
N HIS A 19 -4.96 17.08 11.93
CA HIS A 19 -4.23 16.64 13.12
C HIS A 19 -2.75 16.30 12.85
N ASN A 20 -2.24 16.58 11.66
CA ASN A 20 -0.88 16.25 11.25
C ASN A 20 -0.52 14.77 11.45
N ILE A 21 -1.45 13.88 11.14
CA ILE A 21 -1.27 12.43 11.21
C ILE A 21 -0.98 11.91 9.80
N THR A 22 0.16 11.26 9.62
CA THR A 22 0.54 10.66 8.34
C THR A 22 -0.38 9.50 8.00
N TYR A 23 -1.07 9.62 6.88
CA TYR A 23 -1.89 8.56 6.32
C TYR A 23 -1.00 7.50 5.64
N ILE A 24 -1.35 6.23 5.87
CA ILE A 24 -0.67 5.09 5.27
C ILE A 24 -1.54 4.55 4.15
N THR A 25 -1.06 4.66 2.92
CA THR A 25 -1.65 3.99 1.76
C THR A 25 -1.29 2.52 1.82
N ALA A 26 -2.27 1.65 2.04
CA ALA A 26 -2.05 0.20 2.09
C ALA A 26 -2.51 -0.49 0.80
N ASP A 27 -1.72 -1.45 0.33
CA ASP A 27 -2.13 -2.41 -0.69
C ASP A 27 -2.36 -3.77 -0.02
N GLU A 28 -3.60 -4.25 -0.13
CA GLU A 28 -4.11 -5.49 0.47
C GLU A 28 -5.00 -6.23 -0.55
N PRO A 29 -5.27 -7.54 -0.38
CA PRO A 29 -6.17 -8.27 -1.26
C PRO A 29 -7.58 -7.69 -1.17
N GLN A 30 -8.23 -7.43 -2.31
CA GLN A 30 -9.57 -6.83 -2.33
C GLN A 30 -10.68 -7.90 -2.38
N TYR A 31 -11.69 -7.75 -1.52
CA TYR A 31 -12.86 -8.61 -1.44
C TYR A 31 -14.14 -7.83 -1.79
N ASN A 32 -15.27 -8.53 -1.89
CA ASN A 32 -16.59 -7.91 -2.07
C ASN A 32 -17.20 -7.43 -0.74
N ASP A 33 -16.37 -7.20 0.27
CA ASP A 33 -16.73 -6.76 1.62
C ASP A 33 -15.72 -5.73 2.17
N GLU A 34 -15.94 -5.23 3.39
CA GLU A 34 -15.05 -4.26 4.06
C GLU A 34 -13.94 -4.92 4.91
N SER A 35 -13.58 -6.18 4.65
CA SER A 35 -12.60 -6.93 5.47
C SER A 35 -11.14 -6.48 5.28
N THR A 36 -10.87 -5.68 4.25
CA THR A 36 -9.56 -5.13 3.89
C THR A 36 -9.71 -3.68 3.46
N VAL A 37 -8.62 -2.92 3.54
CA VAL A 37 -8.63 -1.53 3.09
C VAL A 37 -8.42 -1.44 1.58
N ARG A 38 -9.13 -0.51 0.93
CA ARG A 38 -8.95 -0.21 -0.49
C ARG A 38 -7.62 0.52 -0.70
N PHE A 39 -6.94 0.22 -1.79
CA PHE A 39 -5.78 0.99 -2.24
C PHE A 39 -6.23 2.41 -2.64
N CYS A 40 -6.06 3.37 -1.73
CA CYS A 40 -6.46 4.75 -1.90
C CYS A 40 -5.28 5.68 -1.57
N PRO A 41 -4.41 6.01 -2.54
CA PRO A 41 -3.30 6.92 -2.32
C PRO A 41 -3.76 8.32 -1.92
N ASP A 42 -3.19 8.85 -0.85
CA ASP A 42 -3.37 10.24 -0.41
C ASP A 42 -2.18 10.69 0.45
N VAL A 43 -2.03 11.99 0.64
CA VAL A 43 -0.94 12.61 1.40
C VAL A 43 -1.55 13.63 2.37
N THR A 44 -1.45 13.35 3.66
CA THR A 44 -2.04 14.18 4.72
C THR A 44 -1.02 15.06 5.45
N THR A 45 0.28 14.82 5.22
CA THR A 45 1.42 15.50 5.86
C THR A 45 2.55 15.67 4.85
N ASP A 46 3.69 16.23 5.26
CA ASP A 46 4.90 16.29 4.43
C ASP A 46 5.50 14.91 4.10
N ILE A 47 4.92 13.82 4.62
CA ILE A 47 5.33 12.44 4.39
C ILE A 47 4.21 11.72 3.64
N ALA A 48 4.56 11.06 2.53
CA ALA A 48 3.73 10.04 1.92
C ALA A 48 4.22 8.64 2.35
N TYR A 49 3.32 7.77 2.77
CA TYR A 49 3.67 6.43 3.25
C TYR A 49 2.86 5.35 2.55
N TYR A 50 3.55 4.38 1.96
CA TYR A 50 2.97 3.18 1.36
C TYR A 50 3.36 1.92 2.14
N ARG A 51 2.39 1.04 2.41
CA ARG A 51 2.62 -0.30 2.94
C ARG A 51 2.01 -1.35 2.00
N LEU A 52 2.86 -2.16 1.40
CA LEU A 52 2.48 -3.14 0.38
C LEU A 52 2.49 -4.54 1.00
N HIS A 53 1.31 -5.08 1.31
CA HIS A 53 1.19 -6.34 2.06
C HIS A 53 1.12 -7.58 1.17
N GLY A 54 0.87 -7.40 -0.13
CA GLY A 54 0.54 -8.47 -1.07
C GLY A 54 -0.97 -8.63 -1.25
N ARG A 55 -1.35 -9.36 -2.31
CA ARG A 55 -2.76 -9.57 -2.69
C ARG A 55 -3.18 -11.05 -2.62
N ASN A 56 -2.59 -11.81 -1.68
CA ASN A 56 -2.91 -13.21 -1.48
C ASN A 56 -4.33 -13.40 -0.90
N LYS A 57 -5.34 -13.43 -1.77
CA LYS A 57 -6.74 -13.62 -1.37
C LYS A 57 -7.00 -14.97 -0.71
N GLU A 58 -6.22 -15.98 -1.09
CA GLU A 58 -6.40 -17.36 -0.66
C GLU A 58 -6.10 -17.52 0.83
N ASN A 59 -5.01 -16.93 1.31
CA ASN A 59 -4.52 -17.14 2.67
C ASN A 59 -4.82 -15.99 3.64
N TRP A 60 -5.29 -14.84 3.16
CA TRP A 60 -5.43 -13.64 4.00
C TRP A 60 -6.32 -13.81 5.23
N HIS A 61 -7.44 -14.52 5.06
CA HIS A 61 -8.43 -14.78 6.11
C HIS A 61 -8.42 -16.22 6.61
N LYS A 62 -7.53 -17.08 6.08
CA LYS A 62 -7.44 -18.48 6.50
C LYS A 62 -6.94 -18.56 7.94
N LYS A 63 -7.65 -19.33 8.76
CA LYS A 63 -7.29 -19.63 10.15
C LYS A 63 -6.56 -20.97 10.22
N GLY A 64 -5.71 -21.13 11.24
CA GLY A 64 -4.98 -22.39 11.47
C GLY A 64 -3.80 -22.66 10.53
N ILE A 65 -3.40 -21.66 9.74
CA ILE A 65 -2.19 -21.71 8.90
C ILE A 65 -1.11 -20.79 9.47
N GLU A 66 0.14 -20.98 9.04
CA GLU A 66 1.25 -20.11 9.41
C GLU A 66 0.97 -18.65 9.00
N THR A 67 1.10 -17.70 9.94
CA THR A 67 0.80 -16.27 9.71
C THR A 67 1.60 -15.67 8.55
N SER A 68 2.82 -16.17 8.28
CA SER A 68 3.64 -15.67 7.18
C SER A 68 2.99 -15.93 5.81
N LEU A 69 2.15 -16.96 5.69
CA LEU A 69 1.45 -17.32 4.45
C LEU A 69 0.40 -16.30 4.03
N ARG A 70 -0.11 -15.48 4.97
CA ARG A 70 -0.94 -14.30 4.67
C ARG A 70 -0.21 -13.33 3.74
N TYR A 71 1.11 -13.21 3.92
CA TYR A 71 2.00 -12.30 3.22
C TYR A 71 2.80 -13.00 2.10
N ALA A 72 2.45 -14.25 1.76
CA ALA A 72 3.06 -15.01 0.68
C ALA A 72 2.53 -14.53 -0.68
N TYR A 73 3.06 -13.39 -1.13
CA TYR A 73 2.71 -12.79 -2.41
C TYR A 73 3.94 -12.11 -3.03
N GLU A 74 4.29 -12.52 -4.23
CA GLU A 74 5.32 -11.86 -5.03
C GLU A 74 4.62 -11.02 -6.10
N TYR A 75 4.67 -9.69 -5.96
CA TYR A 75 4.12 -8.76 -6.94
C TYR A 75 4.77 -8.96 -8.31
N SER A 76 3.95 -8.90 -9.37
CA SER A 76 4.47 -8.89 -10.74
C SER A 76 5.07 -7.53 -11.12
N ASN A 77 5.85 -7.49 -12.19
CA ASN A 77 6.39 -6.23 -12.73
C ASN A 77 5.27 -5.26 -13.14
N GLU A 78 4.17 -5.76 -13.68
CA GLU A 78 3.00 -4.99 -14.11
C GLU A 78 2.31 -4.36 -12.89
N GLU A 79 2.17 -5.11 -11.79
CA GLU A 79 1.60 -4.59 -10.55
C GLU A 79 2.50 -3.52 -9.93
N LEU A 80 3.82 -3.75 -9.90
CA LEU A 80 4.79 -2.78 -9.41
C LEU A 80 4.77 -1.50 -10.25
N LYS A 81 4.67 -1.62 -11.58
CA LYS A 81 4.48 -0.48 -12.49
C LYS A 81 3.17 0.27 -12.21
N GLY A 82 2.12 -0.44 -11.84
CA GLY A 82 0.83 0.14 -11.46
C GLY A 82 0.91 1.14 -10.29
N PHE A 83 1.89 0.99 -9.39
CA PHE A 83 2.08 1.92 -8.27
C PHE A 83 2.77 3.24 -8.68
N ILE A 84 3.56 3.24 -9.76
CA ILE A 84 4.45 4.34 -10.15
C ILE A 84 3.69 5.67 -10.31
N PRO A 85 2.55 5.76 -11.03
CA PRO A 85 1.83 7.02 -11.17
C PRO A 85 1.42 7.63 -9.82
N SER A 86 0.99 6.78 -8.88
CA SER A 86 0.58 7.23 -7.54
C SER A 86 1.77 7.70 -6.71
N ILE A 87 2.90 6.99 -6.77
CA ILE A 87 4.15 7.35 -6.09
C ILE A 87 4.67 8.69 -6.61
N GLN A 88 4.67 8.88 -7.93
CA GLN A 88 5.09 10.15 -8.55
C GLN A 88 4.17 11.30 -8.13
N LYS A 89 2.85 11.09 -8.07
CA LYS A 89 1.91 12.10 -7.59
C LYS A 89 2.21 12.49 -6.15
N SER A 90 2.41 11.50 -5.27
CA SER A 90 2.75 11.73 -3.86
C SER A 90 4.09 12.46 -3.70
N ASN A 91 5.10 12.13 -4.52
CA ASN A 91 6.40 12.80 -4.50
C ASN A 91 6.34 14.28 -4.85
N LYS A 92 5.34 14.71 -5.64
CA LYS A 92 5.16 16.14 -5.98
C LYS A 92 4.60 16.97 -4.84
N VAL A 93 3.96 16.34 -3.85
CA VAL A 93 3.21 17.02 -2.78
C VAL A 93 3.71 16.66 -1.37
N SER A 94 4.79 15.87 -1.26
CA SER A 94 5.43 15.49 -0.01
C SER A 94 6.93 15.73 -0.09
N LYS A 95 7.58 15.90 1.07
CA LYS A 95 9.04 16.04 1.16
C LYS A 95 9.75 14.69 1.06
N VAL A 96 9.08 13.61 1.47
CA VAL A 96 9.62 12.25 1.45
C VAL A 96 8.51 11.24 1.20
N VAL A 97 8.83 10.22 0.40
CA VAL A 97 7.97 9.08 0.14
C VAL A 97 8.59 7.82 0.71
N PHE A 98 7.93 7.21 1.70
CA PHE A 98 8.30 5.90 2.22
C PHE A 98 7.47 4.82 1.53
N ILE A 99 8.15 3.77 1.06
CA ILE A 99 7.50 2.58 0.49
C ILE A 99 8.03 1.35 1.22
N MET A 100 7.16 0.70 1.98
CA MET A 100 7.50 -0.47 2.79
C MET A 100 6.80 -1.71 2.25
N PHE A 101 7.59 -2.70 1.86
CA PHE A 101 7.09 -4.03 1.51
C PHE A 101 6.93 -4.88 2.78
N ASN A 102 5.74 -5.41 2.99
CA ASN A 102 5.37 -6.25 4.13
C ASN A 102 5.04 -7.70 3.71
N ASN A 103 5.20 -8.02 2.43
CA ASN A 103 5.10 -9.36 1.84
C ASN A 103 6.38 -10.20 2.10
N CYS A 104 6.79 -10.34 3.37
CA CYS A 104 8.14 -10.82 3.72
C CYS A 104 8.39 -12.33 3.55
N HIS A 105 7.36 -13.11 3.18
CA HIS A 105 7.51 -14.56 2.99
C HIS A 105 8.57 -14.85 1.91
N LYS A 106 9.50 -15.78 2.18
CA LYS A 106 10.58 -16.21 1.25
C LYS A 106 11.36 -15.05 0.58
N GLY A 107 11.52 -13.92 1.28
CA GLY A 107 12.27 -12.77 0.78
C GLY A 107 11.59 -12.00 -0.37
N PHE A 108 10.28 -12.20 -0.62
CA PHE A 108 9.58 -11.46 -1.67
C PHE A 108 9.62 -9.94 -1.45
N ALA A 109 9.55 -9.48 -0.20
CA ALA A 109 9.64 -8.07 0.13
C ALA A 109 10.94 -7.41 -0.39
N VAL A 110 12.09 -8.06 -0.19
CA VAL A 110 13.40 -7.54 -0.65
C VAL A 110 13.47 -7.53 -2.18
N ARG A 111 13.07 -8.63 -2.83
CA ARG A 111 13.04 -8.72 -4.29
C ARG A 111 12.14 -7.64 -4.91
N ASN A 112 10.93 -7.47 -4.39
CA ASN A 112 10.00 -6.47 -4.91
C ASN A 112 10.46 -5.03 -4.63
N ALA A 113 11.11 -4.77 -3.50
CA ALA A 113 11.73 -3.48 -3.21
C ALA A 113 12.84 -3.15 -4.22
N MET A 114 13.71 -4.11 -4.53
CA MET A 114 14.77 -3.93 -5.54
C MET A 114 14.20 -3.71 -6.94
N THR A 115 13.20 -4.51 -7.34
CA THR A 115 12.52 -4.35 -8.63
C THR A 115 11.85 -2.99 -8.75
N LEU A 116 11.08 -2.56 -7.73
CA LEU A 116 10.43 -1.25 -7.74
C LEU A 116 11.45 -0.11 -7.75
N GLN A 117 12.54 -0.22 -6.98
CA GLN A 117 13.62 0.76 -7.02
C GLN A 117 14.21 0.88 -8.44
N GLY A 118 14.44 -0.25 -9.10
CA GLY A 118 14.87 -0.28 -10.50
C GLY A 118 13.89 0.46 -11.40
N LEU A 119 12.60 0.11 -11.33
CA LEU A 119 11.55 0.74 -12.12
C LEU A 119 11.48 2.25 -11.89
N VAL A 120 11.46 2.71 -10.63
CA VAL A 120 11.36 4.15 -10.30
C VAL A 120 12.53 4.95 -10.87
N LYS A 121 13.76 4.41 -10.85
CA LYS A 121 14.93 5.09 -11.45
C LYS A 121 14.82 5.32 -12.95
N TYR A 122 13.98 4.56 -13.67
CA TYR A 122 13.75 4.78 -15.11
C TYR A 122 12.69 5.85 -15.40
N PHE A 123 11.89 6.25 -14.41
CA PHE A 123 10.78 7.20 -14.57
C PHE A 123 10.95 8.50 -13.79
N VAL A 124 12.11 8.72 -13.17
CA VAL A 124 12.49 9.94 -12.45
C VAL A 124 13.71 10.55 -13.10
#